data_AF-A0A550BRP2-F1
#
_entry.id   AF-A0A550BRP2-F1
#
_cell.length_a   1.000
_cell.length_b   1.000
_cell.length_c   1.000
_cell.angle_alpha   90.00
_cell.angle_beta   90.00
_cell.angle_gamma   90.00
#
_symmetry.space_group_name_H-M   'P 1'
#
loop_
_entity.id
_entity.type
_entity.pdbx_description
1 polymer ?
#
loop_
_entity_poly.entity_id
_entity_poly.type
_entity_poly.pdbx_seq_one_letter_code
_entity_poly.pdbx_strand_id
1 'polypeptide(L)'
;MGHGEVQALGGAIYEIQILEIEDAADARAKPHLNEIRRLLQKRPFDVLLDETPDMNLADFMARKRGDDMMYSMRVFAALRQISLLKGMQNERIWDPDPAIWPHLYRWAEYMSPVYHNIDIDALSPKVRDEIFGLVPGLVRVLQCVTSLPRSEGIAILSDVGYLPLRIAADLWAGWPRIFGSSPTTARAQESVRSLVTMFPLLCTFLDCETPETQGALRSELERLTNGRAHGFLRTIGRNVEMVIDFDDESGRTVYTQMNFARQLVTLRMSIEHVPRATISSAVSALRRFAKSPTSRAAMSIRYSAAGMLLALCPIDPSSLVPAIRLGLFQAFAQIRANCTKDDSAMYKPVLQLIWFAMVQRKAVKALYKSRMDPELEIPPSDIMNLYEVDQMLLATSAQRYRLLKEADADWEKVNTCCNAKERNCAANTHVLLPLW
;
A
#
# COMPACT_ATOMS: atom_id res chain seq x y z
N MET A 1 7.59 -37.09 13.89
CA MET A 1 7.48 -38.18 12.90
C MET A 1 6.82 -37.75 11.58
N GLY A 2 6.64 -36.44 11.28
CA GLY A 2 5.86 -35.99 10.09
C GLY A 2 6.65 -35.33 8.95
N HIS A 3 7.97 -35.20 9.06
CA HIS A 3 8.75 -34.41 8.09
C HIS A 3 8.85 -35.06 6.70
N GLY A 4 9.01 -36.39 6.65
CA GLY A 4 9.08 -37.12 5.38
C GLY A 4 7.76 -37.11 4.61
N GLU A 5 6.63 -37.16 5.33
CA GLU A 5 5.30 -37.10 4.75
C GLU A 5 4.99 -35.73 4.14
N VAL A 6 5.35 -34.64 4.83
CA VAL A 6 5.18 -33.27 4.32
C VAL A 6 6.03 -33.07 3.05
N GLN A 7 7.27 -33.58 3.01
CA GLN A 7 8.12 -33.51 1.82
C GLN A 7 7.54 -34.28 0.64
N ALA A 8 7.07 -35.51 0.85
CA ALA A 8 6.41 -36.29 -0.19
C ALA A 8 5.14 -35.58 -0.70
N LEU A 9 4.37 -34.97 0.21
CA LEU A 9 3.16 -34.24 -0.12
C LEU A 9 3.48 -32.99 -0.95
N GLY A 10 4.49 -32.23 -0.54
CA GLY A 10 4.97 -31.07 -1.29
C GLY A 10 5.47 -31.44 -2.69
N GLY A 11 6.16 -32.59 -2.84
CA GLY A 11 6.55 -33.13 -4.13
C GLY A 11 5.34 -33.42 -5.04
N ALA A 12 4.33 -34.13 -4.54
CA ALA A 12 3.14 -34.44 -5.31
C ALA A 12 2.35 -33.18 -5.74
N ILE A 13 2.28 -32.17 -4.88
CA ILE A 13 1.65 -30.87 -5.20
C ILE A 13 2.46 -30.12 -6.26
N TYR A 14 3.79 -30.14 -6.14
CA TYR A 14 4.70 -29.46 -7.05
C TYR A 14 4.59 -30.02 -8.48
N GLU A 15 4.44 -31.33 -8.64
CA GLU A 15 4.22 -31.96 -9.96
C GLU A 15 2.92 -31.45 -10.62
N ILE A 16 1.83 -31.32 -9.87
CA ILE A 16 0.56 -30.76 -10.40
C ILE A 16 0.78 -29.30 -10.87
N GLN A 17 1.54 -28.52 -10.10
CA GLN A 17 1.84 -27.12 -10.41
C GLN A 17 2.74 -26.98 -11.65
N ILE A 18 3.78 -27.82 -11.79
CA ILE A 18 4.66 -27.81 -12.99
C ILE A 18 3.86 -28.15 -14.25
N LEU A 19 2.94 -29.11 -14.14
CA LEU A 19 2.16 -29.57 -15.29
C LEU A 19 1.06 -28.59 -15.70
N GLU A 20 0.95 -27.44 -15.02
CA GLU A 20 -0.05 -26.39 -15.24
C GLU A 20 -1.48 -26.95 -15.32
N ILE A 21 -1.76 -27.91 -14.45
CA ILE A 21 -3.06 -28.58 -14.41
C ILE A 21 -4.06 -27.63 -13.77
N GLU A 22 -5.06 -27.20 -14.54
CA GLU A 22 -6.16 -26.34 -14.06
C GLU A 22 -7.44 -27.13 -13.71
N ASP A 23 -7.58 -28.34 -14.24
CA ASP A 23 -8.75 -29.21 -14.09
C ASP A 23 -8.35 -30.55 -13.47
N ALA A 24 -8.98 -30.91 -12.36
CA ALA A 24 -8.71 -32.18 -11.68
C ALA A 24 -9.18 -33.41 -12.47
N ALA A 25 -10.03 -33.22 -13.49
CA ALA A 25 -10.38 -34.27 -14.43
C ALA A 25 -9.24 -34.62 -15.42
N ASP A 26 -8.15 -33.82 -15.46
CA ASP A 26 -6.98 -34.13 -16.27
C ASP A 26 -6.38 -35.50 -15.84
N ALA A 27 -6.20 -36.39 -16.81
CA ALA A 27 -5.65 -37.73 -16.56
C ALA A 27 -4.25 -37.67 -15.90
N ARG A 28 -3.48 -36.61 -16.16
CA ARG A 28 -2.17 -36.35 -15.56
C ARG A 28 -2.29 -35.98 -14.09
N ALA A 29 -3.41 -35.38 -13.66
CA ALA A 29 -3.63 -34.99 -12.26
C ALA A 29 -3.89 -36.19 -11.36
N LYS A 30 -4.61 -37.19 -11.88
CA LYS A 30 -5.12 -38.34 -11.13
C LYS A 30 -4.08 -39.09 -10.28
N PRO A 31 -2.87 -39.46 -10.78
CA PRO A 31 -1.87 -40.13 -9.95
C PRO A 31 -1.42 -39.26 -8.77
N HIS A 32 -1.18 -37.97 -9.01
CA HIS A 32 -0.73 -37.04 -7.97
C HIS A 32 -1.83 -36.73 -6.95
N LEU A 33 -3.08 -36.56 -7.39
CA LEU A 33 -4.23 -36.36 -6.49
C LEU A 33 -4.49 -37.59 -5.60
N ASN A 34 -4.32 -38.80 -6.14
CA ASN A 34 -4.42 -40.03 -5.35
C ASN A 34 -3.31 -40.13 -4.31
N GLU A 35 -2.07 -39.78 -4.68
CA GLU A 35 -0.94 -39.75 -3.77
C GLU A 35 -1.12 -38.71 -2.66
N ILE A 36 -1.60 -37.51 -3.00
CA ILE A 36 -1.96 -36.46 -2.03
C ILE A 36 -2.98 -37.00 -1.02
N ARG A 37 -4.08 -37.60 -1.47
CA ARG A 37 -5.10 -38.18 -0.58
C ARG A 37 -4.51 -39.24 0.36
N ARG A 38 -3.66 -40.13 -0.17
CA ARG A 38 -2.98 -41.17 0.61
C ARG A 38 -2.04 -40.57 1.66
N LEU A 39 -1.29 -39.54 1.32
CA LEU A 39 -0.38 -38.86 2.25
C LEU A 39 -1.13 -38.09 3.34
N LEU A 40 -2.27 -37.48 3.01
CA LEU A 40 -3.11 -36.76 3.99
C LEU A 40 -3.69 -37.67 5.07
N GLN A 41 -3.97 -38.94 4.76
CA GLN A 41 -4.39 -39.94 5.76
C GLN A 41 -3.35 -40.15 6.87
N LYS A 42 -2.08 -39.81 6.62
CA LYS A 42 -0.99 -39.90 7.61
C LYS A 42 -0.87 -38.67 8.50
N ARG A 43 -1.79 -37.70 8.37
CA ARG A 43 -1.82 -36.45 9.15
C ARG A 43 -0.49 -35.66 9.12
N PRO A 44 0.03 -35.31 7.93
CA PRO A 44 1.34 -34.67 7.77
C PRO A 44 1.43 -33.30 8.48
N PHE A 45 0.30 -32.65 8.73
CA PHE A 45 0.24 -31.33 9.35
C PHE A 45 0.08 -31.33 10.86
N ASP A 46 0.12 -32.48 11.53
CA ASP A 46 0.12 -32.52 13.00
C ASP A 46 1.31 -31.75 13.60
N VAL A 47 2.41 -31.60 12.82
CA VAL A 47 3.55 -30.74 13.21
C VAL A 47 3.17 -29.27 13.40
N LEU A 48 2.13 -28.78 12.74
CA LEU A 48 1.65 -27.41 12.94
C LEU A 48 0.98 -27.23 14.30
N LEU A 49 0.55 -28.31 14.96
CA LEU A 49 -0.05 -28.27 16.29
C LEU A 49 0.99 -28.07 17.40
N ASP A 50 2.28 -28.23 17.08
CA ASP A 50 3.38 -27.93 18.00
C ASP A 50 3.32 -26.48 18.49
N GLU A 51 3.78 -26.25 19.71
CA GLU A 51 4.00 -24.89 20.23
C GLU A 51 5.18 -24.21 19.52
N THR A 52 5.03 -22.90 19.30
CA THR A 52 6.10 -22.02 18.84
C THR A 52 7.21 -21.95 19.88
N PRO A 53 8.49 -22.00 19.50
CA PRO A 53 9.59 -22.00 20.45
C PRO A 53 9.79 -20.63 21.07
N ASP A 54 10.38 -20.60 22.28
CA ASP A 54 10.82 -19.37 22.94
C ASP A 54 12.26 -19.01 22.51
N MET A 55 12.41 -18.56 21.26
CA MET A 55 13.68 -18.05 20.71
C MET A 55 13.45 -17.03 19.59
N ASN A 56 14.50 -16.28 19.24
CA ASN A 56 14.43 -15.34 18.13
C ASN A 56 14.29 -16.07 16.78
N LEU A 57 13.53 -15.47 15.87
CA LEU A 57 13.31 -16.02 14.52
C LEU A 57 14.62 -16.31 13.78
N ALA A 58 15.63 -15.45 13.85
CA ALA A 58 16.90 -15.66 13.16
C ALA A 58 17.62 -16.94 13.64
N ASP A 59 17.63 -17.18 14.95
CA ASP A 59 18.22 -18.38 15.55
C ASP A 59 17.42 -19.64 15.22
N PHE A 60 16.11 -19.51 15.09
CA PHE A 60 15.24 -20.60 14.71
C PHE A 60 15.40 -20.98 13.24
N MET A 61 15.46 -20.00 12.34
CA MET A 61 15.67 -20.21 10.91
C MET A 61 17.04 -20.83 10.61
N ALA A 62 18.06 -20.54 11.40
CA ALA A 62 19.37 -21.18 11.29
C ALA A 62 19.34 -22.69 11.60
N ARG A 63 18.25 -23.23 12.15
CA ARG A 63 18.09 -24.65 12.50
C ARG A 63 17.23 -25.37 11.46
N LYS A 64 17.51 -26.66 11.26
CA LYS A 64 16.70 -27.55 10.42
C LYS A 64 15.20 -27.49 10.75
N ARG A 65 14.84 -27.39 12.04
CA ARG A 65 13.42 -27.28 12.46
C ARG A 65 12.72 -26.03 11.88
N GLY A 66 13.45 -24.93 11.71
CA GLY A 66 12.92 -23.71 11.09
C GLY A 66 12.59 -23.91 9.62
N ASP A 67 13.53 -24.50 8.88
CA ASP A 67 13.32 -24.89 7.48
C ASP A 67 12.14 -25.85 7.31
N ASP A 68 12.11 -26.90 8.13
CA ASP A 68 11.07 -27.93 8.13
C ASP A 68 9.68 -27.31 8.38
N MET A 69 9.55 -26.42 9.38
CA MET A 69 8.29 -25.74 9.71
C MET A 69 7.84 -24.78 8.60
N MET A 70 8.75 -23.97 8.07
CA MET A 70 8.46 -23.09 6.94
C MET A 70 7.99 -23.89 5.73
N TYR A 71 8.63 -25.03 5.46
CA TYR A 71 8.22 -25.93 4.39
C TYR A 71 6.81 -26.50 4.64
N SER A 72 6.51 -26.96 5.86
CA SER A 72 5.16 -27.41 6.24
C SER A 72 4.09 -26.35 6.01
N MET A 73 4.33 -25.10 6.41
CA MET A 73 3.39 -23.99 6.18
C MET A 73 3.18 -23.70 4.68
N ARG A 74 4.23 -23.76 3.87
CA ARG A 74 4.13 -23.60 2.40
C ARG A 74 3.35 -24.73 1.75
N VAL A 75 3.59 -25.97 2.17
CA VAL A 75 2.87 -27.16 1.66
C VAL A 75 1.40 -27.10 2.06
N PHE A 76 1.09 -26.68 3.30
CA PHE A 76 -0.29 -26.43 3.73
C PHE A 76 -0.99 -25.44 2.80
N ALA A 77 -0.36 -24.29 2.55
CA ALA A 77 -0.95 -23.26 1.70
C ALA A 77 -1.08 -23.70 0.23
N ALA A 78 -0.09 -24.44 -0.29
CA ALA A 78 -0.12 -24.98 -1.64
C ALA A 78 -1.22 -26.03 -1.82
N LEU A 79 -1.42 -26.93 -0.84
CA LEU A 79 -2.49 -27.92 -0.85
C LEU A 79 -3.86 -27.23 -0.91
N ARG A 80 -4.02 -26.12 -0.20
CA ARG A 80 -5.26 -25.35 -0.25
C ARG A 80 -5.52 -24.79 -1.66
N GLN A 81 -4.50 -24.34 -2.37
CA GLN A 81 -4.65 -23.90 -3.77
C GLN A 81 -5.04 -25.06 -4.70
N ILE A 82 -4.49 -26.27 -4.50
CA ILE A 82 -4.90 -27.46 -5.27
C ILE A 82 -6.38 -27.80 -5.04
N SER A 83 -6.91 -27.50 -3.85
CA SER A 83 -8.33 -27.70 -3.56
C SER A 83 -9.25 -26.75 -4.35
N LEU A 84 -8.69 -25.76 -5.08
CA LEU A 84 -9.42 -24.82 -5.94
C LEU A 84 -9.43 -25.23 -7.41
N LEU A 85 -8.81 -26.35 -7.79
CA LEU A 85 -8.81 -26.83 -9.18
C LEU A 85 -10.24 -27.02 -9.69
N LYS A 86 -10.45 -26.76 -10.99
CA LYS A 86 -11.73 -27.00 -11.63
C LYS A 86 -12.10 -28.49 -11.48
N GLY A 87 -13.37 -28.77 -11.20
CA GLY A 87 -13.84 -30.12 -10.88
C GLY A 87 -13.72 -30.53 -9.40
N MET A 88 -12.94 -29.81 -8.58
CA MET A 88 -12.79 -30.11 -7.13
C MET A 88 -13.78 -29.35 -6.23
N GLN A 89 -14.66 -28.53 -6.81
CA GLN A 89 -15.59 -27.67 -6.06
C GLN A 89 -16.53 -28.45 -5.13
N ASN A 90 -16.84 -29.70 -5.48
CA ASN A 90 -17.68 -30.60 -4.69
C ASN A 90 -16.88 -31.73 -4.01
N GLU A 91 -15.59 -31.88 -4.32
CA GLU A 91 -14.69 -32.88 -3.74
C GLU A 91 -13.62 -32.17 -2.92
N ARG A 92 -13.86 -32.01 -1.61
CA ARG A 92 -12.81 -31.56 -0.68
C ARG A 92 -11.72 -32.64 -0.67
N ILE A 93 -10.58 -32.39 -1.34
CA ILE A 93 -9.36 -33.23 -1.23
C ILE A 93 -8.97 -33.39 0.23
N TRP A 94 -9.18 -32.30 0.96
CA TRP A 94 -8.81 -32.19 2.34
C TRP A 94 -9.77 -31.25 3.07
N ASP A 95 -10.24 -31.70 4.23
CA ASP A 95 -10.98 -30.90 5.18
C ASP A 95 -10.10 -30.79 6.44
N PRO A 96 -9.36 -29.68 6.63
CA PRO A 96 -8.49 -29.54 7.79
C PRO A 96 -9.32 -29.55 9.07
N ASP A 97 -8.80 -30.19 10.12
CA ASP A 97 -9.35 -30.04 11.47
C ASP A 97 -9.41 -28.55 11.82
N PRO A 98 -10.58 -27.99 12.21
CA PRO A 98 -10.69 -26.58 12.60
C PRO A 98 -9.67 -26.15 13.67
N ALA A 99 -9.23 -27.08 14.52
CA ALA A 99 -8.19 -26.83 15.52
C ALA A 99 -6.84 -26.41 14.91
N ILE A 100 -6.58 -26.66 13.62
CA ILE A 100 -5.32 -26.29 12.99
C ILE A 100 -5.19 -24.79 12.76
N TRP A 101 -6.30 -24.05 12.60
CA TRP A 101 -6.26 -22.63 12.23
C TRP A 101 -5.60 -21.74 13.29
N PRO A 102 -5.97 -21.82 14.59
CA PRO A 102 -5.29 -21.06 15.63
C PRO A 102 -3.77 -21.33 15.67
N HIS A 103 -3.38 -22.59 15.51
CA HIS A 103 -1.97 -22.98 15.55
C HIS A 103 -1.20 -22.51 14.31
N LEU A 104 -1.78 -22.64 13.12
CA LEU A 104 -1.20 -22.15 11.87
C LEU A 104 -0.95 -20.63 11.94
N TYR A 105 -1.89 -19.86 12.47
CA TYR A 105 -1.73 -18.41 12.57
C TYR A 105 -0.81 -17.99 13.72
N ARG A 106 -0.71 -18.77 14.80
CA ARG A 106 0.33 -18.59 15.82
C ARG A 106 1.72 -18.83 15.23
N TRP A 107 1.88 -19.87 14.40
CA TRP A 107 3.11 -20.06 13.63
C TRP A 107 3.36 -18.92 12.64
N ALA A 108 2.34 -18.40 11.97
CA ALA A 108 2.47 -17.26 11.06
C ALA A 108 2.89 -15.98 11.81
N GLU A 109 2.35 -15.74 13.00
CA GLU A 109 2.77 -14.65 13.88
C GLU A 109 4.23 -14.84 14.29
N TYR A 110 4.58 -16.00 14.86
CA TYR A 110 5.96 -16.29 15.25
C TYR A 110 6.95 -16.19 14.07
N MET A 111 6.56 -16.63 12.88
CA MET A 111 7.42 -16.55 11.70
C MET A 111 7.51 -15.14 11.12
N SER A 112 6.67 -14.20 11.55
CA SER A 112 6.63 -12.85 10.99
C SER A 112 7.83 -12.00 11.46
N PRO A 113 8.70 -11.51 10.55
CA PRO A 113 9.92 -10.81 10.95
C PRO A 113 9.68 -9.51 11.72
N VAL A 114 8.50 -8.89 11.56
CA VAL A 114 8.15 -7.62 12.24
C VAL A 114 8.02 -7.75 13.75
N TYR A 115 7.86 -8.95 14.31
CA TYR A 115 7.72 -9.17 15.75
C TYR A 115 9.02 -9.54 16.46
N HIS A 116 10.12 -9.70 15.72
CA HIS A 116 11.39 -10.24 16.26
C HIS A 116 12.51 -9.21 16.41
N ASN A 117 12.23 -7.90 16.22
CA ASN A 117 13.22 -6.82 16.29
C ASN A 117 14.52 -7.15 15.54
N ILE A 118 14.39 -7.76 14.36
CA ILE A 118 15.52 -8.23 13.58
C ILE A 118 16.19 -7.04 12.89
N ASP A 119 17.49 -6.87 13.14
CA ASP A 119 18.34 -5.98 12.34
C ASP A 119 18.81 -6.74 11.10
N ILE A 120 18.14 -6.50 9.97
CA ILE A 120 18.39 -7.19 8.69
C ILE A 120 19.83 -6.96 8.19
N ASP A 121 20.42 -5.80 8.49
CA ASP A 121 21.76 -5.45 8.05
C ASP A 121 22.84 -6.18 8.86
N ALA A 122 22.51 -6.61 10.09
CA ALA A 122 23.39 -7.40 10.95
C ALA A 122 23.37 -8.91 10.65
N LEU A 123 22.45 -9.39 9.80
CA LEU A 123 22.31 -10.81 9.50
C LEU A 123 23.35 -11.30 8.49
N SER A 124 23.69 -12.59 8.59
CA SER A 124 24.42 -13.27 7.52
C SER A 124 23.57 -13.29 6.22
N PRO A 125 24.19 -13.24 5.03
CA PRO A 125 23.47 -13.25 3.76
C PRO A 125 22.49 -14.44 3.62
N LYS A 126 22.87 -15.63 4.12
CA LYS A 126 22.04 -16.83 4.09
C LYS A 126 20.75 -16.66 4.91
N VAL A 127 20.87 -16.25 6.17
CA VAL A 127 19.70 -16.06 7.07
C VAL A 127 18.81 -14.94 6.55
N ARG A 128 19.39 -13.87 6.00
CA ARG A 128 18.63 -12.79 5.35
C ARG A 128 17.81 -13.32 4.16
N ASP A 129 18.40 -14.13 3.30
CA ASP A 129 17.70 -14.71 2.14
C ASP A 129 16.60 -15.69 2.55
N GLU A 130 16.79 -16.43 3.64
CA GLU A 130 15.76 -17.29 4.26
C GLU A 130 14.58 -16.45 4.78
N ILE A 131 14.84 -15.37 5.51
CA ILE A 131 13.82 -14.42 5.98
C ILE A 131 13.07 -13.78 4.79
N PHE A 132 13.77 -13.38 3.73
CA PHE A 132 13.11 -12.87 2.53
C PHE A 132 12.23 -13.93 1.87
N GLY A 133 12.71 -15.18 1.82
CA GLY A 133 11.93 -16.32 1.34
C GLY A 133 10.70 -16.64 2.18
N LEU A 134 10.72 -16.32 3.48
CA LEU A 134 9.65 -16.64 4.39
C LEU A 134 8.40 -15.81 4.12
N VAL A 135 8.55 -14.53 3.72
CA VAL A 135 7.44 -13.61 3.49
C VAL A 135 6.43 -14.10 2.43
N PRO A 136 6.83 -14.55 1.23
CA PRO A 136 5.88 -15.17 0.29
C PRO A 136 5.14 -16.39 0.87
N GLY A 137 5.80 -17.17 1.73
CA GLY A 137 5.17 -18.29 2.43
C GLY A 137 4.09 -17.83 3.41
N LEU A 138 4.39 -16.81 4.22
CA LEU A 138 3.42 -16.18 5.11
C LEU A 138 2.24 -15.62 4.35
N VAL A 139 2.48 -14.89 3.25
CA VAL A 139 1.42 -14.35 2.40
C VAL A 139 0.49 -15.48 1.95
N ARG A 140 1.02 -16.59 1.43
CA ARG A 140 0.21 -17.74 1.01
C ARG A 140 -0.60 -18.36 2.15
N VAL A 141 -0.04 -18.44 3.36
CA VAL A 141 -0.77 -18.89 4.56
C VAL A 141 -1.92 -17.94 4.88
N LEU A 142 -1.69 -16.62 4.86
CA LEU A 142 -2.74 -15.62 5.08
C LEU A 142 -3.81 -15.65 3.97
N GLN A 143 -3.46 -16.01 2.73
CA GLN A 143 -4.40 -16.20 1.63
C GLN A 143 -5.30 -17.42 1.79
N CYS A 144 -4.93 -18.40 2.62
CA CYS A 144 -5.72 -19.62 2.78
C CYS A 144 -7.17 -19.30 3.18
N VAL A 145 -7.38 -18.33 4.06
CA VAL A 145 -8.72 -17.95 4.49
C VAL A 145 -9.55 -17.32 3.37
N THR A 146 -8.91 -16.57 2.48
CA THR A 146 -9.58 -15.91 1.34
C THR A 146 -9.97 -16.89 0.23
N SER A 147 -9.44 -18.11 0.28
CA SER A 147 -9.78 -19.19 -0.65
C SER A 147 -10.96 -20.04 -0.18
N LEU A 148 -11.46 -19.82 1.03
CA LEU A 148 -12.60 -20.53 1.59
C LEU A 148 -13.91 -19.87 1.14
N PRO A 149 -15.04 -20.61 1.20
CA PRO A 149 -16.35 -19.97 1.19
C PRO A 149 -16.38 -18.83 2.20
N ARG A 150 -16.92 -17.67 1.81
CA ARG A 150 -16.79 -16.44 2.58
C ARG A 150 -17.22 -16.58 4.04
N SER A 151 -18.34 -17.25 4.30
CA SER A 151 -18.85 -17.51 5.65
C SER A 151 -17.89 -18.32 6.51
N GLU A 152 -17.27 -19.35 5.94
CA GLU A 152 -16.28 -20.21 6.61
C GLU A 152 -15.00 -19.42 6.92
N GLY A 153 -14.50 -18.65 5.94
CA GLY A 153 -13.32 -17.83 6.15
C GLY A 153 -13.53 -16.72 7.19
N ILE A 154 -14.70 -16.07 7.21
CA ILE A 154 -15.04 -15.08 8.24
C ILE A 154 -15.16 -15.72 9.61
N ALA A 155 -15.78 -16.90 9.72
CA ALA A 155 -15.85 -17.64 10.99
C ALA A 155 -14.45 -17.94 11.55
N ILE A 156 -13.56 -18.47 10.71
CA ILE A 156 -12.16 -18.72 11.09
C ILE A 156 -11.47 -17.42 11.54
N LEU A 157 -11.62 -16.33 10.79
CA LEU A 157 -11.03 -15.04 11.17
C LEU A 157 -11.53 -14.56 12.53
N SER A 158 -12.82 -14.72 12.81
CA SER A 158 -13.42 -14.37 14.10
C SER A 158 -12.87 -15.26 15.24
N ASP A 159 -12.82 -16.57 15.03
CA ASP A 159 -12.38 -17.56 16.03
C ASP A 159 -10.92 -17.34 16.46
N VAL A 160 -10.08 -16.84 15.55
CA VAL A 160 -8.66 -16.52 15.84
C VAL A 160 -8.45 -15.04 16.19
N GLY A 161 -9.51 -14.30 16.48
CA GLY A 161 -9.46 -12.90 16.91
C GLY A 161 -8.86 -11.96 15.86
N TYR A 162 -9.10 -12.22 14.59
CA TYR A 162 -8.58 -11.49 13.43
C TYR A 162 -7.05 -11.43 13.35
N LEU A 163 -6.33 -12.37 13.99
CA LEU A 163 -4.87 -12.45 13.95
C LEU A 163 -4.28 -12.40 12.52
N PRO A 164 -4.86 -13.06 11.48
CA PRO A 164 -4.35 -12.94 10.12
C PRO A 164 -4.42 -11.52 9.55
N LEU A 165 -5.47 -10.77 9.89
CA LEU A 165 -5.61 -9.37 9.50
C LEU A 165 -4.53 -8.53 10.17
N ARG A 166 -4.30 -8.76 11.46
CA ARG A 166 -3.23 -8.11 12.24
C ARG A 166 -1.85 -8.33 11.63
N ILE A 167 -1.50 -9.59 11.37
CA ILE A 167 -0.21 -9.96 10.76
C ILE A 167 -0.06 -9.29 9.39
N ALA A 168 -1.09 -9.34 8.55
CA ALA A 168 -1.07 -8.70 7.23
C ALA A 168 -0.87 -7.19 7.32
N ALA A 169 -1.54 -6.54 8.27
CA ALA A 169 -1.44 -5.10 8.47
C ALA A 169 -0.07 -4.69 9.02
N ASP A 170 0.48 -5.44 9.97
CA ASP A 170 1.81 -5.21 10.55
C ASP A 170 2.91 -5.44 9.50
N LEU A 171 2.80 -6.50 8.69
CA LEU A 171 3.69 -6.75 7.56
C LEU A 171 3.58 -5.61 6.54
N TRP A 172 2.38 -5.20 6.15
CA TRP A 172 2.15 -4.07 5.23
C TRP A 172 2.73 -2.75 5.76
N ALA A 173 2.61 -2.45 7.05
CA ALA A 173 3.19 -1.24 7.63
C ALA A 173 4.71 -1.37 7.87
N GLY A 174 5.21 -2.58 8.08
CA GLY A 174 6.57 -2.88 8.54
C GLY A 174 7.54 -3.32 7.46
N TRP A 175 7.08 -3.68 6.26
CA TRP A 175 7.93 -4.23 5.21
C TRP A 175 9.19 -3.41 4.88
N PRO A 176 9.21 -2.06 4.95
CA PRO A 176 10.44 -1.31 4.65
C PRO A 176 11.56 -1.56 5.67
N ARG A 177 11.23 -2.01 6.89
CA ARG A 177 12.22 -2.44 7.88
C ARG A 177 12.81 -3.81 7.55
N ILE A 178 12.11 -4.60 6.75
CA ILE A 178 12.53 -5.94 6.33
C ILE A 178 13.35 -5.85 5.05
N PHE A 179 12.86 -5.13 4.04
CA PHE A 179 13.44 -5.15 2.69
C PHE A 179 14.18 -3.85 2.31
N GLY A 180 14.22 -2.87 3.22
CA GLY A 180 14.68 -1.52 2.94
C GLY A 180 13.66 -0.71 2.14
N SER A 181 13.95 0.58 1.97
CA SER A 181 13.10 1.52 1.22
C SER A 181 13.07 1.27 -0.29
N SER A 182 14.10 0.61 -0.82
CA SER A 182 14.26 0.31 -2.24
C SER A 182 14.77 -1.13 -2.38
N PRO A 183 13.89 -2.13 -2.50
CA PRO A 183 14.29 -3.53 -2.63
C PRO A 183 15.13 -3.73 -3.90
N THR A 184 16.39 -4.14 -3.73
CA THR A 184 17.39 -4.23 -4.81
C THR A 184 17.45 -5.59 -5.49
N THR A 185 16.90 -6.64 -4.86
CA THR A 185 16.91 -8.00 -5.42
C THR A 185 15.54 -8.38 -5.96
N ALA A 186 15.50 -9.17 -7.04
CA ALA A 186 14.25 -9.65 -7.61
C ALA A 186 13.38 -10.41 -6.57
N ARG A 187 14.03 -11.16 -5.67
CA ARG A 187 13.36 -11.88 -4.59
C ARG A 187 12.74 -10.93 -3.56
N ALA A 188 13.44 -9.87 -3.16
CA ALA A 188 12.90 -8.86 -2.26
C ALA A 188 11.72 -8.12 -2.91
N GLN A 189 11.85 -7.72 -4.17
CA GLN A 189 10.78 -7.07 -4.93
C GLN A 189 9.53 -7.96 -5.01
N GLU A 190 9.69 -9.24 -5.33
CA GLU A 190 8.57 -10.17 -5.41
C GLU A 190 7.90 -10.41 -4.04
N SER A 191 8.70 -10.46 -2.98
CA SER A 191 8.20 -10.59 -1.60
C SER A 191 7.39 -9.35 -1.20
N VAL A 192 7.87 -8.16 -1.54
CA VAL A 192 7.12 -6.91 -1.32
C VAL A 192 5.84 -6.91 -2.14
N ARG A 193 5.86 -7.25 -3.43
CA ARG A 193 4.64 -7.33 -4.28
C ARG A 193 3.59 -8.26 -3.68
N SER A 194 4.00 -9.45 -3.24
CA SER A 194 3.11 -10.41 -2.57
C SER A 194 2.53 -9.86 -1.27
N LEU A 195 3.35 -9.20 -0.46
CA LEU A 195 2.94 -8.64 0.83
C LEU A 195 1.98 -7.45 0.66
N VAL A 196 2.29 -6.51 -0.24
CA VAL A 196 1.49 -5.30 -0.40
C VAL A 196 0.12 -5.60 -1.00
N THR A 197 -0.02 -6.69 -1.75
CA THR A 197 -1.32 -7.16 -2.29
C THR A 197 -2.16 -7.91 -1.25
N MET A 198 -1.53 -8.51 -0.23
CA MET A 198 -2.21 -9.35 0.76
C MET A 198 -3.19 -8.59 1.65
N PHE A 199 -2.76 -7.48 2.24
CA PHE A 199 -3.61 -6.72 3.16
C PHE A 199 -4.87 -6.15 2.49
N PRO A 200 -4.79 -5.53 1.29
CA PRO A 200 -5.97 -5.16 0.51
C PRO A 200 -6.92 -6.33 0.23
N LEU A 201 -6.38 -7.51 -0.07
CA LEU A 201 -7.17 -8.71 -0.36
C LEU A 201 -7.97 -9.15 0.87
N LEU A 202 -7.37 -9.18 2.06
CA LEU A 202 -8.09 -9.49 3.31
C LEU A 202 -9.16 -8.46 3.63
N CYS A 203 -8.86 -7.17 3.45
CA CYS A 203 -9.85 -6.10 3.68
C CYS A 203 -11.06 -6.26 2.75
N THR A 204 -10.81 -6.60 1.47
CA THR A 204 -11.87 -6.87 0.50
C THR A 204 -12.66 -8.13 0.87
N PHE A 205 -11.97 -9.21 1.24
CA PHE A 205 -12.60 -10.48 1.63
C PHE A 205 -13.53 -10.32 2.84
N LEU A 206 -13.14 -9.49 3.81
CA LEU A 206 -13.91 -9.26 5.02
C LEU A 206 -15.26 -8.57 4.80
N ASP A 207 -15.54 -8.02 3.60
CA ASP A 207 -16.70 -7.15 3.36
C ASP A 207 -16.82 -6.18 4.51
N CYS A 208 -15.91 -5.21 4.55
CA CYS A 208 -15.98 -4.16 5.55
C CYS A 208 -17.19 -3.24 5.30
N GLU A 209 -18.36 -3.82 5.00
CA GLU A 209 -19.70 -3.25 4.90
C GLU A 209 -20.56 -3.70 6.09
N THR A 210 -20.26 -4.86 6.71
CA THR A 210 -20.94 -5.24 7.96
C THR A 210 -20.34 -4.47 9.15
N PRO A 211 -21.15 -4.03 10.14
CA PRO A 211 -20.64 -3.26 11.28
C PRO A 211 -19.55 -4.00 12.07
N GLU A 212 -19.63 -5.32 12.17
CA GLU A 212 -18.72 -6.15 12.95
C GLU A 212 -17.34 -6.27 12.26
N THR A 213 -17.31 -6.56 10.96
CA THR A 213 -16.07 -6.61 10.19
C THR A 213 -15.45 -5.24 9.98
N GLN A 214 -16.25 -4.17 9.87
CA GLN A 214 -15.77 -2.78 9.91
C GLN A 214 -15.11 -2.42 11.25
N GLY A 215 -15.71 -2.84 12.37
CA GLY A 215 -15.16 -2.62 13.70
C GLY A 215 -13.80 -3.29 13.86
N ALA A 216 -13.68 -4.55 13.41
CA ALA A 216 -12.42 -5.29 13.44
C ALA A 216 -11.34 -4.62 12.58
N LEU A 217 -11.66 -4.22 11.34
CA LEU A 217 -10.72 -3.50 10.48
C LEU A 217 -10.29 -2.17 11.11
N ARG A 218 -11.24 -1.37 11.60
CA ARG A 218 -10.94 -0.09 12.24
C ARG A 218 -10.04 -0.26 13.45
N SER A 219 -10.34 -1.22 14.32
CA SER A 219 -9.55 -1.54 15.51
C SER A 219 -8.10 -1.88 15.13
N GLU A 220 -7.89 -2.72 14.11
CA GLU A 220 -6.53 -3.08 13.68
C GLU A 220 -5.80 -1.91 13.01
N LEU A 221 -6.48 -1.04 12.25
CA LEU A 221 -5.89 0.18 11.68
C LEU A 221 -5.52 1.22 12.76
N GLU A 222 -6.35 1.36 13.79
CA GLU A 222 -6.06 2.20 14.95
C GLU A 222 -4.88 1.65 15.75
N ARG A 223 -4.81 0.33 15.95
CA ARG A 223 -3.69 -0.35 16.63
C ARG A 223 -2.36 -0.08 15.93
N LEU A 224 -2.29 -0.21 14.60
CA LEU A 224 -1.07 0.05 13.83
C LEU A 224 -0.45 1.42 14.10
N THR A 225 -1.28 2.38 14.54
CA THR A 225 -0.92 3.79 14.58
C THR A 225 -1.05 4.37 15.98
N ASN A 226 -1.32 3.53 16.98
CA ASN A 226 -1.66 3.91 18.36
C ASN A 226 -2.76 4.99 18.37
N GLY A 227 -3.79 4.84 17.52
CA GLY A 227 -4.91 5.77 17.35
C GLY A 227 -4.58 7.07 16.61
N ARG A 228 -3.35 7.26 16.10
CA ARG A 228 -2.93 8.52 15.46
C ARG A 228 -3.13 8.49 13.95
N ALA A 229 -4.20 9.13 13.48
CA ALA A 229 -4.50 9.29 12.04
C ALA A 229 -3.32 9.87 11.23
N HIS A 230 -2.56 10.82 11.78
CA HIS A 230 -1.37 11.36 11.12
C HIS A 230 -0.29 10.28 10.87
N GLY A 231 -0.07 9.39 11.85
CA GLY A 231 0.85 8.26 11.69
C GLY A 231 0.38 7.29 10.61
N PHE A 232 -0.92 7.03 10.58
CA PHE A 232 -1.56 6.16 9.58
C PHE A 232 -1.36 6.68 8.15
N LEU A 233 -1.76 7.94 7.92
CA LEU A 233 -1.64 8.58 6.62
C LEU A 233 -0.18 8.61 6.15
N ARG A 234 0.77 8.81 7.07
CA ARG A 234 2.20 8.80 6.74
C ARG A 234 2.65 7.41 6.28
N THR A 235 2.19 6.34 6.92
CA THR A 235 2.45 4.95 6.50
C THR A 235 1.89 4.69 5.10
N ILE A 236 0.64 5.11 4.84
CA ILE A 236 0.03 5.00 3.50
C ILE A 236 0.92 5.69 2.46
N GLY A 237 1.25 6.96 2.69
CA GLY A 237 2.03 7.75 1.72
C GLY A 237 3.40 7.15 1.45
N ARG A 238 4.10 6.73 2.50
CA ARG A 238 5.41 6.08 2.40
C ARG A 238 5.34 4.78 1.60
N ASN A 239 4.36 3.92 1.88
CA ASN A 239 4.23 2.64 1.20
C ASN A 239 3.90 2.80 -0.29
N VAL A 240 3.05 3.77 -0.63
CA VAL A 240 2.76 4.11 -2.03
C VAL A 240 4.01 4.63 -2.73
N GLU A 241 4.75 5.56 -2.13
CA GLU A 241 5.96 6.14 -2.74
C GLU A 241 7.00 5.06 -3.02
N MET A 242 7.27 4.21 -2.02
CA MET A 242 8.22 3.11 -2.19
C MET A 242 7.81 2.14 -3.30
N VAL A 243 6.52 1.82 -3.44
CA VAL A 243 6.04 0.95 -4.53
C VAL A 243 6.16 1.62 -5.90
N ILE A 244 6.03 2.95 -5.99
CA ILE A 244 6.28 3.69 -7.24
C ILE A 244 7.75 3.57 -7.66
N ASP A 245 8.68 3.61 -6.70
CA ASP A 245 10.12 3.61 -6.97
C ASP A 245 10.65 2.31 -7.62
N PHE A 246 10.04 1.16 -7.33
CA PHE A 246 10.45 -0.14 -7.89
C PHE A 246 9.41 -0.80 -8.83
N ASP A 247 8.39 -0.06 -9.28
CA ASP A 247 7.38 -0.57 -10.21
C ASP A 247 8.02 -1.06 -11.52
N ASP A 248 7.54 -2.20 -12.02
CA ASP A 248 8.04 -2.88 -13.24
C ASP A 248 7.40 -2.36 -14.53
N GLU A 249 7.02 -1.08 -14.55
CA GLU A 249 6.28 -0.38 -15.60
C GLU A 249 4.86 -0.91 -15.88
N SER A 250 4.48 -2.08 -15.33
CA SER A 250 3.12 -2.62 -15.45
C SER A 250 2.09 -1.76 -14.74
N GLY A 251 2.52 -1.02 -13.69
CA GLY A 251 1.66 -0.26 -12.81
C GLY A 251 0.70 -1.11 -11.97
N ARG A 252 0.76 -2.45 -12.02
CA ARG A 252 -0.22 -3.30 -11.34
C ARG A 252 -0.10 -3.17 -9.82
N THR A 253 1.13 -3.21 -9.30
CA THR A 253 1.40 -3.10 -7.86
C THR A 253 1.06 -1.71 -7.34
N VAL A 254 1.45 -0.67 -8.10
CA VAL A 254 1.09 0.73 -7.79
C VAL A 254 -0.43 0.91 -7.79
N TYR A 255 -1.14 0.35 -8.76
CA TYR A 255 -2.61 0.38 -8.81
C TYR A 255 -3.22 -0.22 -7.55
N THR A 256 -2.80 -1.44 -7.17
CA THR A 256 -3.33 -2.09 -5.98
C THR A 256 -3.10 -1.24 -4.72
N GLN A 257 -1.89 -0.68 -4.55
CA GLN A 257 -1.60 0.18 -3.40
C GLN A 257 -2.36 1.49 -3.43
N MET A 258 -2.45 2.15 -4.58
CA MET A 258 -3.11 3.44 -4.67
C MET A 258 -4.63 3.31 -4.48
N ASN A 259 -5.25 2.27 -5.06
CA ASN A 259 -6.67 2.02 -4.85
C ASN A 259 -6.97 1.68 -3.39
N PHE A 260 -6.11 0.88 -2.75
CA PHE A 260 -6.25 0.58 -1.33
C PHE A 260 -6.04 1.81 -0.45
N ALA A 261 -5.00 2.61 -0.72
CA ALA A 261 -4.74 3.88 -0.05
C ALA A 261 -5.96 4.81 -0.13
N ARG A 262 -6.58 4.94 -1.32
CA ARG A 262 -7.80 5.71 -1.51
C ARG A 262 -8.94 5.22 -0.61
N GLN A 263 -9.15 3.90 -0.52
CA GLN A 263 -10.18 3.34 0.36
C GLN A 263 -9.88 3.66 1.84
N LEU A 264 -8.63 3.49 2.26
CA LEU A 264 -8.23 3.73 3.65
C LEU A 264 -8.41 5.19 4.08
N VAL A 265 -8.07 6.17 3.23
CA VAL A 265 -8.27 7.60 3.58
C VAL A 265 -9.74 7.99 3.66
N THR A 266 -10.64 7.20 3.06
CA THR A 266 -12.09 7.44 3.14
C THR A 266 -12.75 6.87 4.38
N LEU A 267 -12.01 6.13 5.23
CA LEU A 267 -12.55 5.55 6.48
C LEU A 267 -12.88 6.57 7.57
N ARG A 268 -12.79 7.88 7.28
CA ARG A 268 -13.18 9.01 8.15
C ARG A 268 -12.59 8.91 9.57
N MET A 269 -11.30 8.61 9.66
CA MET A 269 -10.55 8.82 10.91
C MET A 269 -10.53 10.31 11.26
N SER A 270 -10.35 10.65 12.55
CA SER A 270 -10.16 12.03 13.01
C SER A 270 -8.85 12.61 12.47
N ILE A 271 -8.88 13.11 11.24
CA ILE A 271 -7.74 13.70 10.54
C ILE A 271 -7.79 15.21 10.76
N GLU A 272 -6.84 15.74 11.53
CA GLU A 272 -6.66 17.19 11.69
C GLU A 272 -5.69 17.75 10.66
N HIS A 273 -4.61 17.01 10.38
CA HIS A 273 -3.52 17.43 9.51
C HIS A 273 -3.11 16.28 8.61
N VAL A 274 -2.92 16.56 7.32
CA VAL A 274 -2.52 15.54 6.36
C VAL A 274 -0.99 15.55 6.22
N PRO A 275 -0.30 14.41 6.43
CA PRO A 275 1.14 14.35 6.28
C PRO A 275 1.56 14.68 4.84
N ARG A 276 2.64 15.46 4.72
CA ARG A 276 3.21 15.80 3.40
C ARG A 276 3.58 14.56 2.57
N ALA A 277 4.01 13.48 3.21
CA ALA A 277 4.33 12.21 2.53
C ALA A 277 3.11 11.63 1.78
N THR A 278 1.93 11.74 2.37
CA THR A 278 0.65 11.27 1.81
C THR A 278 0.23 12.07 0.58
N ILE A 279 0.39 13.40 0.65
CA ILE A 279 0.15 14.28 -0.50
C ILE A 279 1.19 14.04 -1.58
N SER A 280 2.46 13.88 -1.18
CA SER A 280 3.56 13.64 -2.11
C SER A 280 3.33 12.38 -2.92
N SER A 281 2.93 11.29 -2.28
CA SER A 281 2.72 10.02 -2.97
C SER A 281 1.60 10.06 -4.01
N ALA A 282 0.52 10.79 -3.73
CA ALA A 282 -0.54 10.98 -4.72
C ALA A 282 -0.06 11.82 -5.91
N VAL A 283 0.72 12.89 -5.66
CA VAL A 283 1.29 13.72 -6.74
C VAL A 283 2.35 12.97 -7.55
N SER A 284 3.24 12.22 -6.89
CA SER A 284 4.25 11.38 -7.52
C SER A 284 3.61 10.35 -8.46
N ALA A 285 2.53 9.68 -8.02
CA ALA A 285 1.79 8.76 -8.88
C ALA A 285 1.16 9.46 -10.10
N LEU A 286 0.52 10.62 -9.90
CA LEU A 286 -0.04 11.38 -11.03
C LEU A 286 1.05 11.77 -12.03
N ARG A 287 2.20 12.26 -11.56
CA ARG A 287 3.34 12.64 -12.41
C ARG A 287 3.91 11.45 -13.16
N ARG A 288 4.18 10.33 -12.45
CA ARG A 288 4.77 9.12 -13.03
C ARG A 288 3.90 8.56 -14.15
N PHE A 289 2.59 8.54 -13.95
CA PHE A 289 1.62 7.92 -14.87
C PHE A 289 0.89 8.93 -15.78
N ALA A 290 1.29 10.21 -15.79
CA ALA A 290 0.75 11.23 -16.70
C ALA A 290 1.08 10.95 -18.17
N LYS A 291 2.21 10.29 -18.43
CA LYS A 291 2.73 9.98 -19.78
C LYS A 291 2.30 8.60 -20.30
N SER A 292 1.44 7.88 -19.57
CA SER A 292 1.03 6.51 -19.89
C SER A 292 -0.46 6.46 -20.27
N PRO A 293 -0.86 6.94 -21.47
CA PRO A 293 -2.27 7.16 -21.83
C PRO A 293 -3.05 5.89 -22.14
N THR A 294 -2.37 4.78 -22.49
CA THR A 294 -3.02 3.58 -23.05
C THR A 294 -3.25 2.44 -22.05
N SER A 295 -2.63 2.46 -20.88
CA SER A 295 -2.77 1.38 -19.89
C SER A 295 -3.99 1.57 -18.98
N ARG A 296 -4.84 0.55 -18.86
CA ARG A 296 -5.96 0.51 -17.90
C ARG A 296 -5.47 0.67 -16.46
N ALA A 297 -4.29 0.12 -16.14
CA ALA A 297 -3.68 0.27 -14.82
C ALA A 297 -3.32 1.73 -14.56
N ALA A 298 -2.67 2.40 -15.52
CA ALA A 298 -2.30 3.81 -15.41
C ALA A 298 -3.53 4.72 -15.21
N MET A 299 -4.61 4.52 -15.97
CA MET A 299 -5.87 5.23 -15.77
C MET A 299 -6.42 5.03 -14.35
N SER A 300 -6.39 3.81 -13.85
CA SER A 300 -6.92 3.48 -12.51
C SER A 300 -6.03 4.02 -11.38
N ILE A 301 -4.71 4.12 -11.59
CA ILE A 301 -3.78 4.79 -10.68
C ILE A 301 -4.08 6.28 -10.61
N ARG A 302 -4.21 6.95 -11.76
CA ARG A 302 -4.55 8.38 -11.82
C ARG A 302 -5.88 8.67 -11.15
N TYR A 303 -6.89 7.84 -11.40
CA TYR A 303 -8.18 7.89 -10.72
C TYR A 303 -8.03 7.79 -9.21
N SER A 304 -7.26 6.80 -8.74
CA SER A 304 -7.11 6.54 -7.32
C SER A 304 -6.33 7.65 -6.61
N ALA A 305 -5.29 8.18 -7.23
CA ALA A 305 -4.50 9.30 -6.72
C ALA A 305 -5.31 10.61 -6.67
N ALA A 306 -6.08 10.92 -7.73
CA ALA A 306 -6.98 12.07 -7.73
C ALA A 306 -8.06 11.94 -6.65
N GLY A 307 -8.68 10.76 -6.51
CA GLY A 307 -9.65 10.48 -5.46
C GLY A 307 -9.08 10.63 -4.05
N MET A 308 -7.83 10.23 -3.84
CA MET A 308 -7.13 10.42 -2.56
C MET A 308 -6.93 11.90 -2.23
N LEU A 309 -6.53 12.72 -3.20
CA LEU A 309 -6.40 14.18 -3.02
C LEU A 309 -7.75 14.85 -2.77
N LEU A 310 -8.81 14.42 -3.46
CA LEU A 310 -10.17 14.92 -3.25
C LEU A 310 -10.73 14.56 -1.88
N ALA A 311 -10.29 13.44 -1.28
CA ALA A 311 -10.67 13.09 0.08
C ALA A 311 -9.89 13.90 1.13
N LEU A 312 -8.60 14.15 0.91
CA LEU A 312 -7.71 14.74 1.92
C LEU A 312 -7.65 16.27 1.91
N CYS A 313 -7.57 16.88 0.74
CA CYS A 313 -7.38 18.34 0.61
C CYS A 313 -8.55 19.18 1.15
N PRO A 314 -9.83 18.75 1.09
CA PRO A 314 -10.90 19.46 1.76
C PRO A 314 -10.81 19.43 3.30
N ILE A 315 -10.24 18.36 3.85
CA ILE A 315 -10.06 18.19 5.30
C ILE A 315 -8.94 19.10 5.79
N ASP A 316 -7.81 19.13 5.08
CA ASP A 316 -6.66 19.99 5.35
C ASP A 316 -6.31 20.82 4.11
N PRO A 317 -6.94 21.99 3.91
CA PRO A 317 -6.64 22.86 2.76
C PRO A 317 -5.18 23.34 2.71
N SER A 318 -4.46 23.33 3.84
CA SER A 318 -3.05 23.72 3.88
C SER A 318 -2.16 22.77 3.08
N SER A 319 -2.59 21.52 2.93
CA SER A 319 -1.92 20.48 2.15
C SER A 319 -1.95 20.70 0.63
N LEU A 320 -2.81 21.61 0.12
CA LEU A 320 -2.81 22.01 -1.29
C LEU A 320 -1.54 22.75 -1.70
N VAL A 321 -0.95 23.55 -0.80
CA VAL A 321 0.28 24.29 -1.12
C VAL A 321 1.46 23.34 -1.40
N PRO A 322 1.77 22.35 -0.53
CA PRO A 322 2.71 21.28 -0.85
C PRO A 322 2.38 20.55 -2.15
N ALA A 323 1.11 20.20 -2.41
CA ALA A 323 0.71 19.49 -3.62
C ALA A 323 1.05 20.30 -4.88
N ILE A 324 0.70 21.59 -4.90
CA ILE A 324 1.01 22.52 -6.00
C ILE A 324 2.51 22.65 -6.22
N ARG A 325 3.31 22.73 -5.14
CA ARG A 325 4.77 22.79 -5.24
C ARG A 325 5.37 21.53 -5.86
N LEU A 326 4.76 20.38 -5.62
CA LEU A 326 5.19 19.09 -6.16
C LEU A 326 4.76 18.87 -7.61
N GLY A 327 4.06 19.83 -8.23
CA GLY A 327 3.65 19.75 -9.63
C GLY A 327 2.24 19.22 -9.87
N LEU A 328 1.33 19.36 -8.89
CA LEU A 328 -0.06 18.90 -9.04
C LEU A 328 -0.73 19.43 -10.31
N PHE A 329 -0.63 20.74 -10.56
CA PHE A 329 -1.24 21.35 -11.75
C PHE A 329 -0.64 20.79 -13.03
N GLN A 330 0.70 20.70 -13.08
CA GLN A 330 1.46 20.24 -14.23
C GLN A 330 1.13 18.78 -14.57
N ALA A 331 1.00 17.92 -13.56
CA ALA A 331 0.57 16.55 -13.74
C ALA A 331 -0.84 16.47 -14.37
N PHE A 332 -1.81 17.24 -13.87
CA PHE A 332 -3.16 17.23 -14.47
C PHE A 332 -3.21 17.82 -15.88
N ALA A 333 -2.49 18.91 -16.11
CA ALA A 333 -2.37 19.51 -17.43
C ALA A 333 -1.86 18.48 -18.45
N GLN A 334 -0.79 17.74 -18.10
CA GLN A 334 -0.24 16.67 -18.94
C GLN A 334 -1.22 15.49 -19.11
N ILE A 335 -1.90 15.06 -18.04
CA ILE A 335 -2.92 13.99 -18.12
C ILE A 335 -4.03 14.38 -19.08
N ARG A 336 -4.56 15.61 -18.98
CA ARG A 336 -5.64 16.09 -19.85
C ARG A 336 -5.22 16.24 -21.30
N ALA A 337 -3.98 16.70 -21.54
CA ALA A 337 -3.44 16.81 -22.89
C ALA A 337 -3.21 15.44 -23.55
N ASN A 338 -2.76 14.44 -22.78
CA ASN A 338 -2.28 13.16 -23.32
C ASN A 338 -3.29 12.00 -23.19
N CYS A 339 -4.22 12.06 -22.23
CA CYS A 339 -5.12 10.96 -21.86
C CYS A 339 -6.60 11.32 -22.14
N THR A 340 -6.96 11.53 -23.40
CA THR A 340 -8.33 11.95 -23.82
C THR A 340 -9.44 10.97 -23.44
N LYS A 341 -9.09 9.72 -23.11
CA LYS A 341 -10.03 8.68 -22.65
C LYS A 341 -10.35 8.75 -21.16
N ASP A 342 -9.57 9.47 -20.38
CA ASP A 342 -9.86 9.63 -18.96
C ASP A 342 -11.08 10.56 -18.79
N ASP A 343 -11.96 10.23 -17.84
CA ASP A 343 -13.17 11.02 -17.60
C ASP A 343 -12.82 12.45 -17.11
N SER A 344 -13.04 13.43 -17.99
CA SER A 344 -12.84 14.84 -17.69
C SER A 344 -13.61 15.33 -16.46
N ALA A 345 -14.74 14.69 -16.12
CA ALA A 345 -15.56 15.04 -14.96
C ALA A 345 -14.81 14.81 -13.64
N MET A 346 -13.93 13.81 -13.58
CA MET A 346 -13.15 13.51 -12.37
C MET A 346 -12.09 14.58 -12.08
N TYR A 347 -11.52 15.20 -13.11
CA TYR A 347 -10.42 16.16 -12.96
C TYR A 347 -10.88 17.57 -12.60
N LYS A 348 -12.13 17.91 -12.95
CA LYS A 348 -12.72 19.22 -12.66
C LYS A 348 -12.73 19.57 -11.16
N PRO A 349 -13.13 18.67 -10.23
CA PRO A 349 -13.04 18.93 -8.80
C PRO A 349 -11.62 19.23 -8.30
N VAL A 350 -10.59 18.59 -8.86
CA VAL A 350 -9.21 18.84 -8.41
C VAL A 350 -8.72 20.22 -8.87
N LEU A 351 -9.08 20.62 -10.09
CA LEU A 351 -8.80 21.98 -10.57
C LEU A 351 -9.54 23.04 -9.76
N GLN A 352 -10.77 22.76 -9.32
CA GLN A 352 -11.50 23.63 -8.40
C GLN A 352 -10.76 23.78 -7.07
N LEU A 353 -10.19 22.70 -6.51
CA LEU A 353 -9.35 22.80 -5.30
C LEU A 353 -8.15 23.73 -5.51
N ILE A 354 -7.45 23.60 -6.65
CA ILE A 354 -6.34 24.51 -6.97
C ILE A 354 -6.84 25.94 -7.08
N TRP A 355 -7.97 26.17 -7.76
CA TRP A 355 -8.59 27.49 -7.91
C TRP A 355 -8.93 28.12 -6.55
N PHE A 356 -9.52 27.35 -5.63
CA PHE A 356 -9.81 27.81 -4.27
C PHE A 356 -8.53 28.09 -3.48
N ALA A 357 -7.49 27.26 -3.63
CA ALA A 357 -6.19 27.49 -2.99
C ALA A 357 -5.58 28.83 -3.41
N MET A 358 -5.81 29.29 -4.63
CA MET A 358 -5.23 30.54 -5.17
C MET A 358 -5.70 31.80 -4.43
N VAL A 359 -6.69 31.73 -3.53
CA VAL A 359 -7.00 32.83 -2.61
C VAL A 359 -5.83 33.08 -1.64
N GLN A 360 -5.04 32.04 -1.34
CA GLN A 360 -3.91 32.14 -0.43
C GLN A 360 -2.64 32.58 -1.15
N ARG A 361 -1.97 33.60 -0.60
CA ARG A 361 -0.65 34.10 -1.02
C ARG A 361 0.38 32.97 -1.25
N LYS A 362 0.42 31.99 -0.35
CA LYS A 362 1.37 30.85 -0.41
C LYS A 362 1.11 29.94 -1.62
N ALA A 363 -0.15 29.72 -1.99
CA ALA A 363 -0.53 28.91 -3.15
C ALA A 363 -0.19 29.64 -4.46
N VAL A 364 -0.44 30.95 -4.54
CA VAL A 364 -0.05 31.76 -5.71
C VAL A 364 1.45 31.69 -5.95
N LYS A 365 2.26 31.91 -4.90
CA LYS A 365 3.72 31.78 -4.98
C LYS A 365 4.14 30.36 -5.37
N ALA A 366 3.46 29.33 -4.85
CA ALA A 366 3.76 27.94 -5.15
C ALA A 366 3.50 27.58 -6.62
N LEU A 367 2.33 27.94 -7.16
CA LEU A 367 1.95 27.63 -8.54
C LEU A 367 2.83 28.38 -9.54
N TYR A 368 3.14 29.65 -9.26
CA TYR A 368 4.06 30.40 -10.11
C TYR A 368 5.46 29.78 -10.11
N LYS A 369 5.99 29.41 -8.94
CA LYS A 369 7.31 28.78 -8.83
C LYS A 369 7.35 27.40 -9.49
N SER A 370 6.35 26.56 -9.30
CA SER A 370 6.32 25.22 -9.90
C SER A 370 6.25 25.27 -11.43
N ARG A 371 5.71 26.34 -12.02
CA ARG A 371 5.76 26.57 -13.47
C ARG A 371 7.17 26.89 -13.98
N MET A 372 8.00 27.52 -13.15
CA MET A 372 9.37 27.89 -13.51
C MET A 372 10.38 26.77 -13.20
N ASP A 373 9.91 25.65 -12.66
CA ASP A 373 10.72 24.50 -12.33
C ASP A 373 10.91 23.61 -13.58
N PRO A 374 12.15 23.43 -14.08
CA PRO A 374 12.42 22.61 -15.25
C PRO A 374 11.98 21.15 -15.08
N GLU A 375 11.97 20.60 -13.87
CA GLU A 375 11.52 19.22 -13.60
C GLU A 375 10.00 19.05 -13.69
N LEU A 376 9.27 20.17 -13.69
CA LEU A 376 7.82 20.24 -13.76
C LEU A 376 7.33 20.84 -15.08
N GLU A 377 8.23 21.16 -16.00
CA GLU A 377 7.84 21.83 -17.25
C GLU A 377 6.78 21.02 -18.01
N ILE A 378 5.69 21.70 -18.39
CA ILE A 378 4.68 21.14 -19.29
C ILE A 378 5.26 21.28 -20.70
N PRO A 379 5.45 20.19 -21.46
CA PRO A 379 5.97 20.27 -22.82
C PRO A 379 5.18 21.27 -23.67
N PRO A 380 5.82 22.08 -24.53
CA PRO A 380 5.11 23.04 -25.38
C PRO A 380 4.01 22.40 -26.24
N SER A 381 4.20 21.15 -26.68
CA SER A 381 3.19 20.35 -27.37
C SER A 381 1.91 20.16 -26.55
N ASP A 382 2.05 19.99 -25.24
CA ASP A 382 0.95 19.71 -24.31
C ASP A 382 0.27 21.02 -23.91
N ILE A 383 1.02 22.13 -23.87
CA ILE A 383 0.49 23.49 -23.62
C ILE A 383 -0.54 23.87 -24.69
N MET A 384 -0.29 23.53 -25.96
CA MET A 384 -1.21 23.79 -27.07
C MET A 384 -2.53 23.00 -26.96
N ASN A 385 -2.53 21.91 -26.19
CA ASN A 385 -3.69 21.05 -25.94
C ASN A 385 -4.35 21.33 -24.59
N LEU A 386 -3.95 22.39 -23.88
CA LEU A 386 -4.59 22.78 -22.63
C LEU A 386 -6.02 23.26 -22.87
N TYR A 387 -6.92 22.84 -21.99
CA TYR A 387 -8.28 23.32 -22.00
C TYR A 387 -8.31 24.79 -21.55
N GLU A 388 -9.35 25.52 -22.00
CA GLU A 388 -9.54 26.93 -21.66
C GLU A 388 -9.45 27.19 -20.14
N VAL A 389 -10.02 26.31 -19.32
CA VAL A 389 -9.96 26.42 -17.85
C VAL A 389 -8.54 26.35 -17.29
N ASP A 390 -7.66 25.56 -17.90
CA ASP A 390 -6.27 25.42 -17.46
C ASP A 390 -5.47 26.68 -17.82
N GLN A 391 -5.74 27.24 -19.01
CA GLN A 391 -5.17 28.51 -19.46
C GLN A 391 -5.66 29.68 -18.58
N MET A 392 -6.94 29.72 -18.24
CA MET A 392 -7.51 30.72 -17.32
C MET A 392 -6.87 30.65 -15.94
N LEU A 393 -6.64 29.45 -15.40
CA LEU A 393 -5.97 29.27 -14.11
C LEU A 393 -4.52 29.79 -14.16
N LEU A 394 -3.79 29.49 -15.24
CA LEU A 394 -2.43 29.99 -15.44
C LEU A 394 -2.38 31.52 -15.56
N ALA A 395 -3.28 32.12 -16.35
CA ALA A 395 -3.37 33.57 -16.49
C ALA A 395 -3.71 34.25 -15.17
N THR A 396 -4.69 33.70 -14.44
CA THR A 396 -5.11 34.19 -13.12
C THR A 396 -3.95 34.10 -12.12
N SER A 397 -3.21 32.99 -12.13
CA SER A 397 -2.03 32.78 -11.29
C SER A 397 -0.93 33.82 -11.55
N ALA A 398 -0.59 34.04 -12.81
CA ALA A 398 0.42 35.03 -13.21
C ALA A 398 0.00 36.45 -12.79
N GLN A 399 -1.27 36.80 -13.03
CA GLN A 399 -1.81 38.10 -12.64
C GLN A 399 -1.80 38.30 -11.12
N ARG A 400 -2.24 37.30 -10.33
CA ARG A 400 -2.20 37.37 -8.86
C ARG A 400 -0.78 37.45 -8.34
N TYR A 401 0.17 36.75 -8.95
CA TYR A 401 1.57 36.82 -8.54
C TYR A 401 2.19 38.20 -8.82
N ARG A 402 1.82 38.83 -9.94
CA ARG A 402 2.23 40.21 -10.24
C ARG A 402 1.68 41.20 -9.21
N LEU A 403 0.37 41.16 -8.94
CA LEU A 403 -0.27 42.00 -7.92
C LEU A 403 0.34 41.78 -6.54
N LEU A 404 0.71 40.54 -6.23
CA LEU A 404 1.36 40.21 -4.97
C LEU A 404 2.77 40.83 -4.85
N LYS A 405 3.54 40.88 -5.94
CA LYS A 405 4.84 41.57 -5.96
C LYS A 405 4.68 43.08 -5.80
N GLU A 406 3.68 43.67 -6.45
CA GLU A 406 3.36 45.09 -6.32
C GLU A 406 2.97 45.42 -4.87
N ALA A 407 2.07 44.63 -4.28
CA ALA A 407 1.66 44.78 -2.88
C ALA A 407 2.82 44.58 -1.89
N ASP A 408 3.74 43.64 -2.16
CA ASP A 408 4.94 43.44 -1.33
C ASP A 408 5.86 44.67 -1.38
N ALA A 409 6.09 45.22 -2.57
CA ALA A 409 6.90 46.41 -2.74
C ALA A 409 6.26 47.66 -2.10
N ASP A 410 4.94 47.77 -2.13
CA ASP A 410 4.23 48.86 -1.47
C ASP A 410 4.19 48.68 0.05
N TRP A 411 4.03 47.45 0.55
CA TRP A 411 4.10 47.16 1.97
C TRP A 411 5.47 47.51 2.56
N GLU A 412 6.57 47.19 1.87
CA GLU A 412 7.92 47.58 2.31
C GLU A 412 8.09 49.10 2.46
N LYS A 413 7.41 49.91 1.64
CA LYS A 413 7.44 51.38 1.74
C LYS A 413 6.60 51.92 2.90
N VAL A 414 5.54 51.21 3.28
CA VAL A 414 4.51 51.70 4.22
C VAL A 414 4.62 51.05 5.60
N ASN A 415 5.29 49.90 5.73
CA ASN A 415 5.48 49.17 6.99
C ASN A 415 6.46 49.90 7.92
N THR A 416 6.00 51.01 8.48
CA THR A 416 6.66 51.74 9.56
C THR A 416 6.02 51.33 10.87
N CYS A 417 6.83 50.90 11.84
CA CYS A 417 6.33 50.56 13.17
C CYS A 417 5.74 51.82 13.83
N CYS A 418 4.45 51.80 14.21
CA CYS A 418 3.81 52.90 14.92
C CYS A 418 4.46 53.21 16.30
N ASN A 419 5.23 52.25 16.85
CA ASN A 419 5.99 52.39 18.10
C ASN A 419 7.51 52.61 17.87
N ALA A 420 7.93 53.19 16.73
CA ALA A 420 9.34 53.45 16.45
C ALA A 420 10.08 54.30 17.51
N LYS A 421 9.36 54.98 18.42
CA LYS A 421 9.93 55.77 19.53
C LYS A 421 10.19 54.95 20.81
N GLU A 422 9.61 53.76 20.95
CA GLU A 422 9.90 52.86 22.08
C GLU A 422 11.02 51.91 21.67
N ARG A 423 12.17 52.02 22.35
CA ARG A 423 13.46 51.36 22.03
C ARG A 423 13.46 49.83 21.90
N ASN A 424 12.33 49.15 22.04
CA ASN A 424 12.25 47.68 22.07
C ASN A 424 11.74 47.03 20.76
N CYS A 425 11.28 47.80 19.76
CA CYS A 425 10.84 47.19 18.49
C CYS A 425 12.00 46.76 17.56
N ALA A 426 13.23 47.23 17.79
CA ALA A 426 14.38 46.91 16.95
C ALA A 426 14.97 45.50 17.19
N ALA A 427 14.54 44.78 18.23
CA ALA A 427 15.16 43.52 18.64
C ALA A 427 14.37 42.25 18.30
N ASN A 428 13.11 42.34 17.84
CA ASN A 428 12.28 41.16 17.56
C ASN A 428 11.51 41.30 16.23
N THR A 429 12.23 41.30 15.11
CA THR A 429 11.65 41.31 13.75
C THR A 429 11.06 39.96 13.29
N HIS A 430 10.75 39.03 14.21
CA HIS A 430 10.25 37.70 13.85
C HIS A 430 8.86 37.32 14.34
N VAL A 431 8.10 38.20 14.99
CA VAL A 431 6.74 37.86 15.42
C VAL A 431 5.77 38.98 15.13
N LEU A 432 5.14 38.99 13.95
CA LEU A 432 3.81 39.60 13.78
C LEU A 432 2.99 38.86 12.71
N LEU A 433 1.73 38.63 13.08
CA LEU A 433 0.72 37.75 12.51
C LEU A 433 0.44 37.95 11.01
N PRO A 434 0.08 36.89 10.27
CA PRO A 434 -0.45 37.06 8.92
C PRO A 434 -1.90 37.57 9.02
N LEU A 435 -2.09 38.85 8.70
CA LEU A 435 -3.41 39.38 8.34
C LEU A 435 -3.61 39.19 6.82
N TRP A 436 -4.64 38.40 6.50
CA TRP A 436 -5.27 38.11 5.21
C TRP A 436 -4.56 37.12 4.27
#